data_AF-A0A4S9TI13-F1
#
_entry.id   AF-A0A4S9TI13-F1
#
_cell.length_a   1.000
_cell.length_b   1.000
_cell.length_c   1.000
_cell.angle_alpha   90.00
_cell.angle_beta   90.00
_cell.angle_gamma   90.00
#
_symmetry.space_group_name_H-M   'P 1'
#
loop_
_entity.id
_entity.type
_entity.pdbx_description
1 polymer ?
#
loop_
_entity_poly.entity_id
_entity_poly.type
_entity_poly.pdbx_seq_one_letter_code
_entity_poly.pdbx_strand_id
1 'polypeptide(L)'
;MTLTGSIGFLLDSYSSQVKSGSTQAARIMEYGSKVPTDPAAAGSSRSRIPNIKPQVASATTNVLGLLHDNLLPSLNLHSSLALLAYTVSRTTRRVEIKDWLWPSGMVLNAWYHGIIARSWETGLSYRESLSTLGWTQKLLLGGVTVWGVRLFSRIASRSIKRGKDDPRYDDMNQDTSFWNKAFFTVFLPEAVFQALISLSWSVALQQGTIGSLEATPPQYGGLLHGLAIGMYTAGLNMEALADQQIAEHKKKSDDLNRSGVWSIVRHPNYLGDALVHFSFPLLLLADGLFNPLSIVGPLANYAFLRFIGGDKQNEESQEQRYKTDAPKKYAQLEEWRANKNSFWPSLREVSNPWSLALVGIGAVGVLAERGLKRYLA
;
A
#
# COMPACT_ATOMS: atom_id res chain seq x y z
N MET A 1 -8.49 -16.98 34.08
CA MET A 1 -9.71 -16.72 33.29
C MET A 1 -9.41 -17.13 31.86
N THR A 2 -10.13 -18.12 31.38
CA THR A 2 -9.67 -19.14 30.42
C THR A 2 -9.99 -18.81 28.96
N LEU A 3 -9.08 -19.21 28.06
CA LEU A 3 -9.13 -19.12 26.59
C LEU A 3 -10.41 -19.69 25.93
N THR A 4 -11.26 -20.38 26.69
CA THR A 4 -12.54 -20.93 26.21
C THR A 4 -13.61 -19.85 25.97
N GLY A 5 -13.54 -18.70 26.64
CA GLY A 5 -14.52 -17.62 26.47
C GLY A 5 -14.42 -16.89 25.11
N SER A 6 -13.21 -16.70 24.59
CA SER A 6 -12.98 -15.96 23.34
C SER A 6 -13.34 -16.76 22.08
N ILE A 7 -13.24 -18.10 22.13
CA ILE A 7 -13.66 -18.98 21.03
C ILE A 7 -15.19 -19.07 20.98
N GLY A 8 -15.87 -19.11 22.14
CA GLY A 8 -17.33 -19.09 22.22
C GLY A 8 -17.94 -17.84 21.58
N PHE A 9 -17.35 -16.67 21.84
CA PHE A 9 -17.82 -15.41 21.24
C PHE A 9 -17.64 -15.35 19.71
N LEU A 10 -16.55 -15.91 19.19
CA LEU A 10 -16.28 -15.98 17.75
C LEU A 10 -17.24 -16.96 17.04
N LEU A 11 -17.55 -18.10 17.67
CA LEU A 11 -18.50 -19.07 17.12
C LEU A 11 -19.95 -18.56 17.17
N ASP A 12 -20.34 -17.85 18.23
CA ASP A 12 -21.67 -17.24 18.34
C ASP A 12 -21.84 -16.08 17.34
N SER A 13 -20.80 -15.28 17.12
CA SER A 13 -20.80 -14.21 16.11
C SER A 13 -20.91 -14.79 14.69
N TYR A 14 -20.18 -15.88 14.39
CA TYR A 14 -20.25 -16.57 13.10
C TYR A 14 -21.62 -17.25 12.88
N SER A 15 -22.16 -17.92 13.90
CA SER A 15 -23.49 -18.55 13.88
C SER A 15 -24.61 -17.52 13.68
N SER A 16 -24.48 -16.35 14.32
CA SER A 16 -25.38 -15.21 14.13
C SER A 16 -25.38 -14.67 12.69
N GLN A 17 -24.19 -14.52 12.09
CA GLN A 17 -24.07 -14.08 10.69
C GLN A 17 -24.64 -15.10 9.69
N VAL A 18 -24.43 -16.40 9.92
CA VAL A 18 -24.99 -17.46 9.07
C VAL A 18 -26.52 -17.55 9.20
N LYS A 19 -27.07 -17.36 10.40
CA LYS A 19 -28.54 -17.29 10.62
C LYS A 19 -29.16 -16.05 9.98
N SER A 20 -28.49 -14.90 10.04
CA SER A 20 -28.92 -13.67 9.35
C SER A 20 -28.97 -13.86 7.83
N GLY A 21 -27.89 -14.40 7.25
CA GLY A 21 -27.78 -14.65 5.80
C GLY A 21 -28.78 -15.68 5.28
N SER A 22 -29.05 -16.75 6.04
CA SER A 22 -30.06 -17.76 5.67
C SER A 22 -31.49 -17.23 5.76
N THR A 23 -31.79 -16.35 6.72
CA THR A 23 -33.11 -15.70 6.82
C THR A 23 -33.34 -14.72 5.67
N GLN A 24 -32.28 -14.04 5.22
CA GLN A 24 -32.34 -13.13 4.07
C GLN A 24 -32.47 -13.88 2.74
N ALA A 25 -31.78 -15.02 2.58
CA ALA A 25 -31.94 -15.91 1.43
C ALA A 25 -33.35 -16.55 1.37
N ALA A 26 -33.93 -16.92 2.51
CA ALA A 26 -35.29 -17.45 2.59
C ALA A 26 -36.35 -16.42 2.18
N ARG A 27 -36.20 -15.15 2.57
CA ARG A 27 -37.09 -14.04 2.14
C ARG A 27 -37.00 -13.75 0.64
N ILE A 28 -35.83 -13.95 0.02
CA ILE A 28 -35.64 -13.79 -1.42
C ILE A 28 -36.31 -14.94 -2.18
N MET A 29 -36.24 -16.17 -1.68
CA MET A 29 -36.95 -17.31 -2.27
C MET A 29 -38.47 -17.24 -2.13
N GLU A 30 -38.99 -16.67 -1.05
CA GLU A 30 -40.44 -16.47 -0.87
C GLU A 30 -41.01 -15.41 -1.84
N TYR A 31 -40.19 -14.46 -2.29
CA TYR A 31 -40.60 -13.47 -3.29
C TYR A 31 -40.62 -14.04 -4.73
N GLY A 32 -39.86 -15.12 -4.99
CA GLY A 32 -39.81 -15.80 -6.29
C GLY A 32 -40.99 -16.73 -6.57
N SER A 33 -41.80 -17.09 -5.58
CA SER A 33 -42.88 -18.10 -5.70
C SER A 33 -44.28 -17.52 -5.96
N LYS A 34 -44.44 -16.19 -6.08
CA LYS A 34 -45.73 -15.52 -6.31
C LYS A 34 -45.78 -14.75 -7.64
N VAL A 35 -45.43 -15.41 -8.74
CA VAL A 35 -45.73 -14.92 -10.10
C VAL A 35 -46.95 -15.70 -10.62
N PRO A 36 -48.10 -15.06 -10.90
CA PRO A 36 -49.22 -15.74 -11.55
C PRO A 36 -48.84 -16.13 -12.99
N THR A 37 -49.06 -17.39 -13.34
CA THR A 37 -48.91 -17.89 -14.71
C THR A 37 -50.17 -17.57 -15.51
N ASP A 38 -50.13 -16.54 -16.33
CA ASP A 38 -51.15 -16.24 -17.35
C ASP A 38 -50.55 -16.48 -18.76
N PRO A 39 -51.08 -17.40 -19.59
CA PRO A 39 -50.39 -17.89 -20.78
C PRO A 39 -50.56 -17.02 -22.05
N ALA A 40 -50.87 -15.73 -21.93
CA ALA A 40 -51.20 -14.87 -23.08
C ALA A 40 -50.29 -13.64 -23.20
N ALA A 41 -48.97 -13.81 -23.31
CA ALA A 41 -48.06 -12.74 -23.73
C ALA A 41 -46.70 -13.26 -24.25
N ALA A 42 -46.73 -14.11 -25.28
CA ALA A 42 -45.52 -14.43 -26.05
C ALA A 42 -45.26 -13.30 -27.07
N GLY A 43 -44.43 -12.31 -26.70
CA GLY A 43 -44.08 -11.20 -27.59
C GLY A 43 -42.80 -10.46 -27.18
N SER A 44 -41.74 -10.66 -27.97
CA SER A 44 -40.44 -9.96 -27.98
C SER A 44 -39.53 -10.14 -26.74
N SER A 45 -38.51 -10.97 -26.91
CA SER A 45 -37.37 -11.08 -25.99
C SER A 45 -36.46 -9.84 -26.13
N ARG A 46 -36.57 -8.90 -25.19
CA ARG A 46 -35.49 -7.97 -24.83
C ARG A 46 -35.13 -8.26 -23.38
N SER A 47 -33.87 -8.64 -23.15
CA SER A 47 -33.28 -8.84 -21.83
C SER A 47 -33.48 -7.59 -20.96
N ARG A 48 -34.47 -7.63 -20.08
CA ARG A 48 -34.75 -6.55 -19.13
C ARG A 48 -33.80 -6.73 -17.95
N ILE A 49 -32.63 -6.09 -18.01
CA ILE A 49 -31.76 -5.95 -16.83
C ILE A 49 -32.62 -5.29 -15.74
N PRO A 50 -32.77 -5.91 -14.55
CA PRO A 50 -33.55 -5.30 -13.48
C PRO A 50 -32.89 -3.96 -13.10
N ASN A 51 -33.70 -2.91 -13.13
CA ASN A 51 -33.29 -1.57 -12.71
C ASN A 51 -33.10 -1.60 -11.18
N ILE A 52 -31.89 -1.91 -10.74
CA ILE A 52 -31.49 -1.79 -9.34
C ILE A 52 -31.44 -0.29 -9.05
N LYS A 53 -32.53 0.26 -8.50
CA LYS A 53 -32.48 1.57 -7.87
C LYS A 53 -31.39 1.49 -6.79
N PRO A 54 -30.34 2.33 -6.81
CA PRO A 54 -29.45 2.40 -5.67
C PRO A 54 -30.30 2.84 -4.49
N GLN A 55 -30.50 1.96 -3.51
CA GLN A 55 -30.85 2.40 -2.18
C GLN A 55 -29.66 3.24 -1.72
N VAL A 56 -29.78 4.55 -1.88
CA VAL A 56 -28.93 5.50 -1.16
C VAL A 56 -29.39 5.41 0.29
N ALA A 57 -28.92 4.37 0.98
CA ALA A 57 -28.92 4.36 2.42
C ALA A 57 -28.07 5.56 2.82
N SER A 58 -28.74 6.61 3.31
CA SER A 58 -28.10 7.71 4.03
C SER A 58 -27.51 7.12 5.31
N ALA A 59 -26.37 6.46 5.19
CA ALA A 59 -25.58 6.02 6.31
C ALA A 59 -24.65 7.18 6.65
N THR A 60 -25.02 8.00 7.62
CA THR A 60 -24.04 8.76 8.40
C THR A 60 -23.23 7.74 9.18
N THR A 61 -22.22 7.13 8.54
CA THR A 61 -21.33 6.19 9.22
C THR A 61 -20.40 7.02 10.10
N ASN A 62 -20.59 6.92 11.42
CA ASN A 62 -19.66 7.47 12.39
C ASN A 62 -18.24 6.99 12.07
N VAL A 63 -17.22 7.82 12.30
CA VAL A 63 -15.79 7.51 12.09
C VAL A 63 -15.42 6.12 12.62
N LEU A 64 -16.06 5.69 13.71
CA LEU A 64 -15.89 4.36 14.31
C LEU A 64 -16.26 3.20 13.37
N GLY A 65 -17.32 3.31 12.56
CA GLY A 65 -17.71 2.29 11.58
C GLY A 65 -16.73 2.22 10.41
N LEU A 66 -16.25 3.37 9.91
CA LEU A 66 -15.24 3.40 8.86
C LEU A 66 -13.92 2.75 9.30
N LEU A 67 -13.50 3.01 10.54
CA LEU A 67 -12.34 2.34 11.13
C LEU A 67 -12.57 0.84 11.30
N HIS A 68 -13.75 0.44 11.78
CA HIS A 68 -14.10 -0.97 11.92
C HIS A 68 -14.02 -1.70 10.57
N ASP A 69 -14.57 -1.12 9.51
CA ASP A 69 -14.72 -1.81 8.22
C ASP A 69 -13.44 -1.79 7.37
N ASN A 70 -12.53 -0.85 7.61
CA ASN A 70 -11.29 -0.71 6.83
C ASN A 70 -10.02 -1.10 7.59
N LEU A 71 -9.89 -0.64 8.83
CA LEU A 71 -8.67 -0.84 9.61
C LEU A 71 -8.63 -2.24 10.23
N LEU A 72 -9.73 -2.78 10.75
CA LEU A 72 -9.71 -4.10 11.40
C LEU A 72 -9.41 -5.24 10.41
N PRO A 73 -10.01 -5.32 9.21
CA PRO A 73 -9.62 -6.35 8.25
C PRO A 73 -8.16 -6.23 7.84
N SER A 74 -7.65 -4.99 7.70
CA SER A 74 -6.24 -4.74 7.41
C SER A 74 -5.33 -5.18 8.56
N LEU A 75 -5.66 -4.86 9.80
CA LEU A 75 -4.92 -5.29 10.99
C LEU A 75 -4.93 -6.82 11.12
N ASN A 76 -6.07 -7.46 10.91
CA ASN A 76 -6.19 -8.91 10.96
C ASN A 76 -5.31 -9.58 9.91
N LEU A 77 -5.36 -9.09 8.66
CA LEU A 77 -4.53 -9.61 7.57
C LEU A 77 -3.05 -9.44 7.88
N HIS A 78 -2.61 -8.22 8.19
CA HIS A 78 -1.19 -7.93 8.43
C HIS A 78 -0.67 -8.63 9.69
N SER A 79 -1.45 -8.71 10.77
CA SER A 79 -1.04 -9.43 11.99
C SER A 79 -0.93 -10.94 11.76
N SER A 80 -1.84 -11.52 10.96
CA SER A 80 -1.77 -12.93 10.58
C SER A 80 -0.54 -13.23 9.73
N LEU A 81 -0.27 -12.37 8.73
CA LEU A 81 0.92 -12.50 7.90
C LEU A 81 2.20 -12.27 8.71
N ALA A 82 2.19 -11.33 9.65
CA ALA A 82 3.31 -11.07 10.55
C ALA A 82 3.60 -12.25 11.49
N LEU A 83 2.57 -12.97 11.96
CA LEU A 83 2.74 -14.19 12.73
C LEU A 83 3.38 -15.32 11.90
N LEU A 84 2.94 -15.45 10.63
CA LEU A 84 3.55 -16.40 9.69
C LEU A 84 5.02 -16.03 9.43
N ALA A 85 5.29 -14.77 9.08
CA ALA A 85 6.65 -14.29 8.84
C ALA A 85 7.54 -14.45 10.08
N TYR A 86 7.04 -14.13 11.28
CA TYR A 86 7.75 -14.35 12.54
C TYR A 86 8.10 -15.82 12.75
N THR A 87 7.15 -16.74 12.50
CA THR A 87 7.39 -18.18 12.63
C THR A 87 8.49 -18.64 11.66
N VAL A 88 8.44 -18.20 10.41
CA VAL A 88 9.48 -18.52 9.42
C VAL A 88 10.82 -17.90 9.85
N SER A 89 10.84 -16.61 10.20
CA SER A 89 12.02 -15.91 10.69
C SER A 89 12.68 -16.59 11.88
N ARG A 90 11.89 -17.03 12.86
CA ARG A 90 12.39 -17.71 14.06
C ARG A 90 13.00 -19.07 13.73
N THR A 91 12.39 -19.82 12.82
CA THR A 91 12.88 -21.15 12.41
C THR A 91 14.11 -21.08 11.52
N THR A 92 14.17 -20.11 10.61
CA THR A 92 15.33 -19.92 9.72
C THR A 92 16.43 -19.03 10.32
N ARG A 93 16.18 -18.41 11.48
CA ARG A 93 17.03 -17.36 12.08
C ARG A 93 17.29 -16.20 11.10
N ARG A 94 16.24 -15.75 10.41
CA ARG A 94 16.29 -14.65 9.43
C ARG A 94 15.24 -13.58 9.70
N VAL A 95 15.64 -12.48 10.34
CA VAL A 95 14.80 -11.30 10.57
C VAL A 95 14.44 -10.60 9.27
N GLU A 96 15.32 -10.61 8.25
CA GLU A 96 15.10 -9.93 6.97
C GLU A 96 13.83 -10.38 6.21
N ILE A 97 13.25 -11.54 6.55
CA ILE A 97 11.98 -12.01 5.97
C ILE A 97 10.84 -11.01 6.20
N LYS A 98 10.87 -10.24 7.30
CA LYS A 98 9.89 -9.17 7.53
C LYS A 98 9.93 -8.10 6.41
N ASP A 99 11.10 -7.85 5.83
CA ASP A 99 11.27 -6.87 4.75
C ASP A 99 10.67 -7.37 3.42
N TRP A 100 10.54 -8.69 3.27
CA TRP A 100 9.83 -9.30 2.14
C TRP A 100 8.32 -9.21 2.36
N LEU A 101 7.89 -9.41 3.61
CA LEU A 101 6.50 -9.22 4.00
C LEU A 101 6.04 -7.78 3.79
N TRP A 102 6.91 -6.79 3.98
CA TRP A 102 6.54 -5.37 3.90
C TRP A 102 5.77 -4.99 2.61
N PRO A 103 6.34 -5.09 1.40
CA PRO A 103 5.62 -4.80 0.17
C PRO A 103 4.55 -5.84 -0.16
N SER A 104 4.81 -7.13 0.10
CA SER A 104 3.88 -8.20 -0.30
C SER A 104 2.58 -8.16 0.50
N GLY A 105 2.65 -7.89 1.81
CA GLY A 105 1.48 -7.71 2.67
C GLY A 105 0.62 -6.53 2.23
N MET A 106 1.23 -5.41 1.83
CA MET A 106 0.50 -4.24 1.32
C MET A 106 -0.22 -4.54 0.00
N VAL A 107 0.41 -5.27 -0.93
CA VAL A 107 -0.24 -5.73 -2.16
C VAL A 107 -1.39 -6.68 -1.84
N LEU A 108 -1.16 -7.69 -0.99
CA LEU A 108 -2.21 -8.62 -0.57
C LEU A 108 -3.39 -7.90 0.07
N ASN A 109 -3.14 -6.86 0.86
CA ASN A 109 -4.17 -6.02 1.44
C ASN A 109 -4.99 -5.27 0.38
N ALA A 110 -4.34 -4.65 -0.61
CA ALA A 110 -5.04 -3.97 -1.70
C ALA A 110 -5.94 -4.94 -2.51
N TRP A 111 -5.44 -6.14 -2.81
CA TRP A 111 -6.21 -7.17 -3.51
C TRP A 111 -7.33 -7.76 -2.63
N TYR A 112 -7.10 -7.90 -1.33
CA TYR A 112 -8.13 -8.30 -0.38
C TYR A 112 -9.32 -7.34 -0.42
N HIS A 113 -9.08 -6.03 -0.24
CA HIS A 113 -10.16 -5.04 -0.23
C HIS A 113 -10.79 -4.83 -1.61
N GLY A 114 -9.98 -4.73 -2.67
CA GLY A 114 -10.47 -4.43 -4.01
C GLY A 114 -11.21 -5.58 -4.68
N ILE A 115 -10.88 -6.84 -4.34
CA ILE A 115 -11.37 -8.02 -5.06
C ILE A 115 -12.02 -9.04 -4.12
N ILE A 116 -11.32 -9.49 -3.07
CA ILE A 116 -11.79 -10.61 -2.24
C ILE A 116 -12.99 -10.21 -1.38
N ALA A 117 -12.82 -9.18 -0.55
CA ALA A 117 -13.87 -8.64 0.31
C ALA A 117 -15.05 -8.15 -0.54
N ARG A 118 -14.77 -7.40 -1.60
CA ARG A 118 -15.76 -6.95 -2.57
C ARG A 118 -16.58 -8.12 -3.16
N SER A 119 -15.93 -9.22 -3.54
CA SER A 119 -16.60 -10.40 -4.07
C SER A 119 -17.56 -11.01 -3.05
N TRP A 120 -17.15 -11.12 -1.78
CA TRP A 120 -18.01 -11.60 -0.70
C TRP A 120 -19.18 -10.66 -0.38
N GLU A 121 -18.94 -9.36 -0.37
CA GLU A 121 -19.96 -8.34 -0.08
C GLU A 121 -21.03 -8.25 -1.17
N THR A 122 -20.64 -8.46 -2.42
CA THR A 122 -21.50 -8.22 -3.60
C THR A 122 -22.07 -9.50 -4.22
N GLY A 123 -21.49 -10.66 -3.91
CA GLY A 123 -21.75 -11.92 -4.59
C GLY A 123 -21.18 -12.00 -6.02
N LEU A 124 -20.43 -10.99 -6.48
CA LEU A 124 -19.75 -11.02 -7.78
C LEU A 124 -18.58 -12.00 -7.77
N SER A 125 -18.30 -12.64 -8.91
CA SER A 125 -17.04 -13.39 -9.08
C SER A 125 -15.83 -12.45 -9.04
N TYR A 126 -14.62 -12.97 -8.77
CA TYR A 126 -13.40 -12.15 -8.74
C TYR A 126 -13.14 -11.37 -10.03
N ARG A 127 -13.48 -11.96 -11.19
CA ARG A 127 -13.34 -11.30 -12.49
C ARG A 127 -14.32 -10.13 -12.63
N GLU A 128 -15.56 -10.30 -12.18
CA GLU A 128 -16.58 -9.25 -12.18
C GLU A 128 -16.26 -8.16 -11.16
N SER A 129 -15.73 -8.53 -9.98
CA SER A 129 -15.23 -7.56 -8.99
C SER A 129 -14.16 -6.67 -9.62
N LEU A 130 -13.19 -7.22 -10.36
CA LEU A 130 -12.17 -6.46 -11.06
C LEU A 130 -12.73 -5.59 -12.20
N SER A 131 -13.62 -6.15 -13.02
CA SER A 131 -14.17 -5.41 -14.18
C SER A 131 -15.03 -4.22 -13.76
N THR A 132 -15.76 -4.35 -12.64
CA THR A 132 -16.63 -3.32 -12.07
C THR A 132 -15.90 -2.22 -11.30
N LEU A 133 -14.58 -2.34 -11.07
CA LEU A 133 -13.80 -1.23 -10.52
C LEU A 133 -13.77 -0.03 -11.49
N GLY A 134 -13.95 1.16 -10.94
CA GLY A 134 -13.75 2.41 -11.68
C GLY A 134 -12.29 2.56 -12.14
N TRP A 135 -12.05 3.43 -13.10
CA TRP A 135 -10.71 3.67 -13.63
C TRP A 135 -9.69 4.04 -12.54
N THR A 136 -10.06 4.94 -11.63
CA THR A 136 -9.24 5.37 -10.49
C THR A 136 -8.90 4.22 -9.55
N GLN A 137 -9.87 3.35 -9.24
CA GLN A 137 -9.65 2.17 -8.41
C GLN A 137 -8.72 1.16 -9.10
N LYS A 138 -8.84 0.99 -10.42
CA LYS A 138 -7.92 0.17 -11.22
C LYS A 138 -6.50 0.74 -11.21
N LEU A 139 -6.35 2.07 -11.32
CA LEU A 139 -5.06 2.76 -11.20
C LEU A 139 -4.45 2.58 -9.81
N LEU A 140 -5.24 2.68 -8.73
CA LEU A 140 -4.77 2.45 -7.36
C LEU A 140 -4.32 1.00 -7.14
N LEU A 141 -5.18 0.02 -7.47
CA LEU A 141 -4.85 -1.39 -7.32
C LEU A 141 -3.62 -1.78 -8.15
N GLY A 142 -3.57 -1.34 -9.41
CA GLY A 142 -2.43 -1.53 -10.29
C GLY A 142 -1.18 -0.82 -9.76
N GLY A 143 -1.31 0.40 -9.28
CA GLY A 143 -0.21 1.21 -8.74
C GLY A 143 0.43 0.60 -7.50
N VAL A 144 -0.39 0.17 -6.53
CA VAL A 144 0.11 -0.55 -5.34
C VAL A 144 0.77 -1.86 -5.75
N THR A 145 0.19 -2.58 -6.72
CA THR A 145 0.75 -3.85 -7.23
C THR A 145 2.12 -3.64 -7.88
N VAL A 146 2.25 -2.67 -8.79
CA VAL A 146 3.51 -2.37 -9.49
C VAL A 146 4.58 -1.92 -8.51
N TRP A 147 4.25 -1.00 -7.60
CA TRP A 147 5.16 -0.54 -6.55
C TRP A 147 5.63 -1.71 -5.67
N GLY A 148 4.68 -2.48 -5.13
CA GLY A 148 4.97 -3.57 -4.20
C GLY A 148 5.73 -4.72 -4.84
N VAL A 149 5.36 -5.13 -6.06
CA VAL A 149 6.09 -6.18 -6.79
C VAL A 149 7.53 -5.74 -7.09
N ARG A 150 7.75 -4.49 -7.50
CA ARG A 150 9.10 -3.99 -7.76
C ARG A 150 9.92 -3.90 -6.47
N LEU A 151 9.36 -3.39 -5.37
CA LEU A 151 10.05 -3.31 -4.08
C LEU A 151 10.37 -4.71 -3.53
N PHE A 152 9.41 -5.63 -3.57
CA PHE A 152 9.59 -7.03 -3.20
C PHE A 152 10.70 -7.69 -4.01
N SER A 153 10.63 -7.59 -5.35
CA SER A 153 11.61 -8.19 -6.26
C SER A 153 13.02 -7.69 -5.94
N ARG A 154 13.16 -6.40 -5.63
CA ARG A 154 14.44 -5.79 -5.26
C ARG A 154 14.96 -6.30 -3.92
N ILE A 155 14.13 -6.32 -2.88
CA ILE A 155 14.52 -6.80 -1.54
C ILE A 155 14.87 -8.28 -1.60
N ALA A 156 13.98 -9.10 -2.16
CA ALA A 156 14.18 -10.54 -2.30
C ALA A 156 15.44 -10.86 -3.11
N SER A 157 15.65 -10.21 -4.27
CA SER A 157 16.85 -10.44 -5.09
C SER A 157 18.15 -10.13 -4.33
N ARG A 158 18.17 -9.03 -3.55
CA ARG A 158 19.35 -8.67 -2.74
C ARG A 158 19.57 -9.65 -1.60
N SER A 159 18.50 -10.04 -0.89
CA SER A 159 18.57 -10.99 0.23
C SER A 159 19.02 -12.37 -0.23
N ILE A 160 18.47 -12.87 -1.34
CA ILE A 160 18.82 -14.17 -1.94
C ILE A 160 20.28 -14.15 -2.40
N LYS A 161 20.70 -13.14 -3.17
CA LYS A 161 22.08 -13.01 -3.65
C LYS A 161 23.10 -12.98 -2.50
N ARG A 162 22.71 -12.42 -1.36
CA ARG A 162 23.59 -12.25 -0.21
C ARG A 162 23.66 -13.50 0.67
N GLY A 163 22.65 -14.38 0.62
CA GLY A 163 22.60 -15.64 1.36
C GLY A 163 22.45 -15.50 2.87
N LYS A 164 22.51 -14.28 3.42
CA LYS A 164 22.40 -13.98 4.86
C LYS A 164 21.63 -12.67 5.08
N ASP A 165 21.21 -12.45 6.32
CA ASP A 165 20.44 -11.27 6.74
C ASP A 165 21.19 -9.97 6.58
N ASP A 166 20.44 -8.87 6.32
CA ASP A 166 21.00 -7.51 6.17
C ASP A 166 21.90 -7.17 7.34
N PRO A 167 23.10 -6.60 7.12
CA PRO A 167 24.01 -6.30 8.23
C PRO A 167 23.36 -5.43 9.32
N ARG A 168 22.29 -4.69 9.01
CA ARG A 168 21.49 -3.96 10.01
C ARG A 168 20.78 -4.87 11.03
N TYR A 169 20.74 -6.18 10.81
CA TYR A 169 20.12 -7.19 11.68
C TYR A 169 21.13 -8.13 12.33
N ASP A 170 22.43 -7.94 12.09
CA ASP A 170 23.48 -8.82 12.63
C ASP A 170 23.40 -8.88 14.18
N ASP A 171 23.06 -7.77 14.84
CA ASP A 171 22.91 -7.69 16.30
C ASP A 171 21.60 -8.29 16.82
N MET A 172 20.56 -8.34 15.99
CA MET A 172 19.23 -8.85 16.39
C MET A 172 19.18 -10.38 16.36
N ASN A 173 19.94 -11.02 15.47
CA ASN A 173 19.85 -12.46 15.21
C ASN A 173 20.55 -13.35 16.27
N GLN A 174 21.30 -12.76 17.20
CA GLN A 174 22.27 -13.46 18.04
C GLN A 174 21.66 -14.11 19.31
N ASP A 175 20.54 -13.57 19.82
CA ASP A 175 20.01 -13.97 21.14
C ASP A 175 18.65 -14.67 21.06
N THR A 176 18.48 -15.75 21.81
CA THR A 176 17.17 -16.43 21.98
C THR A 176 16.16 -15.53 22.70
N SER A 177 16.63 -14.65 23.59
CA SER A 177 15.78 -13.65 24.26
C SER A 177 15.13 -12.69 23.26
N PHE A 178 15.83 -12.33 22.18
CA PHE A 178 15.28 -11.51 21.10
C PHE A 178 14.08 -12.20 20.45
N TRP A 179 14.23 -13.46 20.04
CA TRP A 179 13.17 -14.20 19.36
C TRP A 179 11.90 -14.35 20.19
N ASN A 180 12.00 -14.43 21.52
CA ASN A 180 10.82 -14.52 22.40
C ASN A 180 9.99 -13.24 22.42
N LYS A 181 10.62 -12.07 22.23
CA LYS A 181 9.92 -10.76 22.19
C LYS A 181 9.69 -10.23 20.77
N ALA A 182 10.41 -10.75 19.77
CA ALA A 182 10.46 -10.19 18.42
C ALA A 182 9.08 -10.08 17.76
N PHE A 183 8.15 -11.00 18.02
CA PHE A 183 6.78 -10.88 17.52
C PHE A 183 6.14 -9.55 17.97
N PHE A 184 6.22 -9.22 19.26
CA PHE A 184 5.60 -8.02 19.82
C PHE A 184 6.43 -6.74 19.62
N THR A 185 7.75 -6.86 19.44
CA THR A 185 8.65 -5.69 19.33
C THR A 185 9.06 -5.33 17.91
N VAL A 186 8.89 -6.24 16.94
CA VAL A 186 9.30 -6.04 15.54
C VAL A 186 8.13 -6.32 14.59
N PHE A 187 7.63 -7.55 14.58
CA PHE A 187 6.67 -8.00 13.55
C PHE A 187 5.29 -7.38 13.71
N LEU A 188 4.74 -7.36 14.93
CA LEU A 188 3.41 -6.81 15.20
C LEU A 188 3.38 -5.27 15.04
N PRO A 189 4.37 -4.49 15.52
CA PRO A 189 4.43 -3.06 15.21
C PRO A 189 4.49 -2.78 13.69
N GLU A 190 5.29 -3.53 12.93
CA GLU A 190 5.31 -3.40 11.46
C GLU A 190 3.95 -3.72 10.84
N ALA A 191 3.25 -4.76 11.31
CA ALA A 191 1.90 -5.08 10.87
C ALA A 191 0.89 -3.94 11.11
N VAL A 192 1.00 -3.27 12.27
CA VAL A 192 0.17 -2.10 12.59
C VAL A 192 0.47 -0.95 11.63
N PHE A 193 1.75 -0.66 11.36
CA PHE A 193 2.13 0.35 10.36
C PHE A 193 1.63 -0.03 8.97
N GLN A 194 1.78 -1.28 8.53
CA GLN A 194 1.27 -1.74 7.25
C GLN A 194 -0.25 -1.55 7.15
N ALA A 195 -1.01 -1.82 8.22
CA ALA A 195 -2.45 -1.59 8.25
C ALA A 195 -2.82 -0.11 8.14
N LEU A 196 -2.10 0.76 8.86
CA LEU A 196 -2.30 2.22 8.78
C LEU A 196 -1.94 2.77 7.40
N ILE A 197 -0.81 2.34 6.83
CA ILE A 197 -0.38 2.70 5.46
C ILE A 197 -1.43 2.30 4.43
N SER A 198 -2.01 1.10 4.62
CA SER A 198 -3.01 0.54 3.73
C SER A 198 -4.31 1.32 3.65
N LEU A 199 -4.60 2.19 4.64
CA LEU A 199 -5.77 3.07 4.58
C LEU A 199 -5.74 4.00 3.37
N SER A 200 -4.58 4.26 2.79
CA SER A 200 -4.46 5.09 1.57
C SER A 200 -5.15 4.50 0.35
N TRP A 201 -5.38 3.18 0.31
CA TRP A 201 -6.11 2.51 -0.77
C TRP A 201 -7.33 1.73 -0.29
N SER A 202 -7.33 1.14 0.91
CA SER A 202 -8.41 0.24 1.35
C SER A 202 -9.78 0.94 1.35
N VAL A 203 -9.82 2.17 1.86
CA VAL A 203 -11.04 2.99 1.98
C VAL A 203 -11.69 3.32 0.64
N ALA A 204 -10.90 3.34 -0.44
CA ALA A 204 -11.39 3.63 -1.78
C ALA A 204 -11.65 2.37 -2.61
N LEU A 205 -11.09 1.23 -2.20
CA LEU A 205 -11.28 -0.05 -2.88
C LEU A 205 -12.53 -0.81 -2.39
N GLN A 206 -12.96 -0.58 -1.15
CA GLN A 206 -14.19 -1.17 -0.61
C GLN A 206 -15.45 -0.56 -1.26
N GLN A 207 -16.53 -1.34 -1.34
CA GLN A 207 -17.81 -0.84 -1.85
C GLN A 207 -18.48 0.14 -0.88
N GLY A 208 -19.21 1.09 -1.44
CA GLY A 208 -19.96 2.07 -0.66
C GLY A 208 -19.04 3.09 -0.02
N THR A 209 -18.29 3.86 -0.82
CA THR A 209 -17.46 4.98 -0.37
C THR A 209 -18.32 6.02 0.36
N ILE A 210 -18.63 5.74 1.62
CA ILE A 210 -19.43 6.58 2.50
C ILE A 210 -18.46 7.61 3.11
N GLY A 211 -18.78 8.88 2.94
CA GLY A 211 -17.95 9.99 3.42
C GLY A 211 -16.96 10.52 2.37
N SER A 212 -17.15 10.25 1.08
CA SER A 212 -16.47 11.02 0.03
C SER A 212 -16.87 12.49 0.19
N LEU A 213 -15.90 13.36 0.47
CA LEU A 213 -16.10 14.80 0.32
C LEU A 213 -16.56 15.06 -1.13
N GLU A 214 -17.42 16.07 -1.33
CA GLU A 214 -17.85 16.46 -2.68
C GLU A 214 -16.62 16.59 -3.58
N ALA A 215 -16.75 16.05 -4.80
CA ALA A 215 -15.66 16.02 -5.76
C ALA A 215 -15.02 17.41 -5.88
N THR A 216 -13.70 17.46 -5.92
CA THR A 216 -12.95 18.68 -6.25
C THR A 216 -13.64 19.35 -7.45
N PRO A 217 -13.88 20.68 -7.43
CA PRO A 217 -14.55 21.36 -8.54
C PRO A 217 -13.98 20.90 -9.88
N PRO A 218 -14.81 20.55 -10.88
CA PRO A 218 -14.35 19.87 -12.11
C PRO A 218 -13.18 20.56 -12.81
N GLN A 219 -13.09 21.90 -12.68
CA GLN A 219 -11.99 22.70 -13.20
C GLN A 219 -10.59 22.35 -12.65
N TYR A 220 -10.49 21.78 -11.45
CA TYR A 220 -9.22 21.40 -10.82
C TYR A 220 -8.97 19.89 -10.81
N GLY A 221 -10.01 19.06 -10.97
CA GLY A 221 -9.89 17.60 -10.93
C GLY A 221 -8.88 17.05 -11.94
N GLY A 222 -8.90 17.52 -13.19
CA GLY A 222 -7.94 17.08 -14.22
C GLY A 222 -6.49 17.46 -13.95
N LEU A 223 -6.25 18.58 -13.24
CA LEU A 223 -4.91 19.00 -12.82
C LEU A 223 -4.42 18.15 -11.65
N LEU A 224 -5.24 17.95 -10.63
CA LEU A 224 -4.89 17.11 -9.47
C LEU A 224 -4.67 15.65 -9.88
N HIS A 225 -5.48 15.13 -10.80
CA HIS A 225 -5.31 13.78 -11.36
C HIS A 225 -3.95 13.67 -12.05
N GLY A 226 -3.62 14.63 -12.92
CA GLY A 226 -2.32 14.69 -13.58
C GLY A 226 -1.16 14.79 -12.58
N LEU A 227 -1.31 15.61 -11.54
CA LEU A 227 -0.30 15.74 -10.49
C LEU A 227 -0.11 14.43 -9.73
N ALA A 228 -1.19 13.71 -9.38
CA ALA A 228 -1.11 12.42 -8.72
C ALA A 228 -0.38 11.37 -9.58
N ILE A 229 -0.75 11.24 -10.85
CA ILE A 229 -0.07 10.32 -11.78
C ILE A 229 1.40 10.72 -11.98
N GLY A 230 1.69 12.02 -12.09
CA GLY A 230 3.05 12.54 -12.19
C GLY A 230 3.88 12.24 -10.94
N MET A 231 3.33 12.43 -9.75
CA MET A 231 3.97 12.11 -8.48
C MET A 231 4.23 10.61 -8.34
N TYR A 232 3.24 9.77 -8.67
CA TYR A 232 3.38 8.32 -8.63
C TYR A 232 4.51 7.85 -9.55
N THR A 233 4.49 8.28 -10.81
CA THR A 233 5.45 7.84 -11.82
C THR A 233 6.85 8.40 -11.57
N ALA A 234 6.98 9.66 -11.17
CA ALA A 234 8.26 10.23 -10.75
C ALA A 234 8.82 9.52 -9.50
N GLY A 235 7.98 9.28 -8.49
CA GLY A 235 8.37 8.58 -7.27
C GLY A 235 8.87 7.16 -7.55
N LEU A 236 8.07 6.37 -8.26
CA LEU A 236 8.42 4.99 -8.62
C LEU A 236 9.75 4.90 -9.39
N ASN A 237 9.97 5.82 -10.34
CA ASN A 237 11.22 5.87 -11.10
C ASN A 237 12.39 6.38 -10.25
N MET A 238 12.17 7.35 -9.37
CA MET A 238 13.22 7.83 -8.44
C MET A 238 13.73 6.69 -7.57
N GLU A 239 12.82 5.85 -7.05
CA GLU A 239 13.21 4.69 -6.28
C GLU A 239 13.97 3.65 -7.10
N ALA A 240 13.48 3.32 -8.30
CA ALA A 240 14.12 2.36 -9.19
C ALA A 240 15.52 2.82 -9.61
N LEU A 241 15.68 4.09 -9.98
CA LEU A 241 16.95 4.72 -10.34
C LEU A 241 17.90 4.76 -9.13
N ALA A 242 17.41 5.11 -7.94
CA ALA A 242 18.22 5.13 -6.73
C ALA A 242 18.83 3.74 -6.46
N ASP A 243 18.00 2.70 -6.54
CA ASP A 243 18.41 1.31 -6.36
C ASP A 243 19.40 0.83 -7.44
N GLN A 244 19.16 1.18 -8.69
CA GLN A 244 20.05 0.82 -9.80
C GLN A 244 21.41 1.51 -9.64
N GLN A 245 21.40 2.83 -9.43
CA GLN A 245 22.62 3.63 -9.32
C GLN A 245 23.50 3.18 -8.14
N ILE A 246 22.92 2.89 -6.97
CA ILE A 246 23.71 2.40 -5.83
C ILE A 246 24.27 0.99 -6.08
N ALA A 247 23.53 0.13 -6.79
CA ALA A 247 23.99 -1.22 -7.12
C ALA A 247 25.12 -1.21 -8.15
N GLU A 248 25.07 -0.29 -9.12
CA GLU A 248 26.14 -0.08 -10.10
C GLU A 248 27.36 0.58 -9.47
N HIS A 249 27.15 1.58 -8.62
CA HIS A 249 28.24 2.28 -7.92
C HIS A 249 29.06 1.33 -7.07
N LYS A 250 28.41 0.45 -6.30
CA LYS A 250 29.07 -0.59 -5.48
C LYS A 250 29.94 -1.57 -6.27
N LYS A 251 29.77 -1.68 -7.58
CA LYS A 251 30.64 -2.51 -8.44
C LYS A 251 31.89 -1.77 -8.91
N LYS A 252 31.87 -0.44 -8.88
CA LYS A 252 32.89 0.43 -9.49
C LYS A 252 33.73 1.17 -8.45
N SER A 253 33.17 1.42 -7.27
CA SER A 253 33.79 2.29 -6.28
C SER A 253 33.42 1.88 -4.85
N ASP A 254 34.40 2.00 -3.96
CA ASP A 254 34.24 1.93 -2.52
C ASP A 254 33.94 3.29 -1.87
N ASP A 255 33.55 4.30 -2.65
CA ASP A 255 33.09 5.59 -2.10
C ASP A 255 31.56 5.61 -1.93
N LEU A 256 31.02 6.64 -1.27
CA LEU A 256 29.57 6.88 -1.22
C LEU A 256 29.04 7.36 -2.58
N ASN A 257 27.93 6.79 -3.02
CA ASN A 257 27.24 7.30 -4.21
C ASN A 257 26.54 8.62 -3.87
N ARG A 258 27.04 9.72 -4.45
CA ARG A 258 26.49 11.08 -4.32
C ARG A 258 26.05 11.66 -5.66
N SER A 259 25.99 10.82 -6.70
CA SER A 259 25.68 11.19 -8.08
C SER A 259 24.30 10.69 -8.49
N GLY A 260 23.79 11.17 -9.60
CA GLY A 260 22.48 10.73 -10.08
C GLY A 260 21.34 11.29 -9.23
N VAL A 261 20.32 10.47 -8.95
CA VAL A 261 19.23 10.86 -8.05
C VAL A 261 19.70 11.03 -6.60
N TRP A 262 20.85 10.45 -6.24
CA TRP A 262 21.51 10.66 -4.93
C TRP A 262 22.14 12.05 -4.80
N SER A 263 22.22 12.83 -5.89
CA SER A 263 22.61 14.24 -5.80
C SER A 263 21.47 15.12 -5.25
N ILE A 264 20.22 14.66 -5.29
CA ILE A 264 19.03 15.44 -4.88
C ILE A 264 18.91 15.44 -3.34
N VAL A 265 18.89 14.25 -2.74
CA VAL A 265 18.78 14.02 -1.28
C VAL A 265 19.61 12.79 -0.90
N ARG A 266 19.88 12.59 0.41
CA ARG A 266 20.69 11.44 0.85
C ARG A 266 19.98 10.09 0.73
N HIS A 267 18.64 10.06 0.78
CA HIS A 267 17.84 8.83 0.60
C HIS A 267 16.75 9.02 -0.47
N PRO A 268 17.13 9.10 -1.75
CA PRO A 268 16.18 9.35 -2.84
C PRO A 268 15.15 8.23 -3.01
N ASN A 269 15.49 7.01 -2.62
CA ASN A 269 14.55 5.88 -2.57
C ASN A 269 13.46 6.08 -1.50
N TYR A 270 13.72 6.77 -0.40
CA TYR A 270 12.67 7.07 0.59
C TYR A 270 11.81 8.26 0.18
N LEU A 271 12.41 9.26 -0.48
CA LEU A 271 11.64 10.34 -1.08
C LEU A 271 10.70 9.81 -2.18
N GLY A 272 11.19 8.95 -3.06
CA GLY A 272 10.39 8.33 -4.11
C GLY A 272 9.22 7.51 -3.55
N ASP A 273 9.48 6.70 -2.52
CA ASP A 273 8.44 5.92 -1.84
C ASP A 273 7.37 6.81 -1.19
N ALA A 274 7.77 7.93 -0.57
CA ALA A 274 6.81 8.90 -0.05
C ALA A 274 5.99 9.55 -1.18
N LEU A 275 6.61 9.95 -2.30
CA LEU A 275 5.89 10.50 -3.46
C LEU A 275 4.82 9.52 -3.99
N VAL A 276 5.15 8.22 -4.06
CA VAL A 276 4.18 7.16 -4.41
C VAL A 276 3.02 7.14 -3.43
N HIS A 277 3.27 7.08 -2.13
CA HIS A 277 2.17 6.98 -1.15
C HIS A 277 1.34 8.26 -1.06
N PHE A 278 1.94 9.44 -1.20
CA PHE A 278 1.20 10.72 -1.23
C PHE A 278 0.39 10.90 -2.52
N SER A 279 0.75 10.21 -3.61
CA SER A 279 -0.02 10.24 -4.85
C SER A 279 -1.40 9.59 -4.71
N PHE A 280 -1.56 8.58 -3.85
CA PHE A 280 -2.82 7.85 -3.70
C PHE A 280 -3.99 8.71 -3.19
N PRO A 281 -3.90 9.38 -2.02
CA PRO A 281 -4.99 10.26 -1.59
C PRO A 281 -5.19 11.46 -2.52
N LEU A 282 -4.14 11.93 -3.21
CA LEU A 282 -4.26 13.00 -4.20
C LEU A 282 -5.08 12.55 -5.42
N LEU A 283 -4.85 11.32 -5.89
CA LEU A 283 -5.63 10.70 -6.96
C LEU A 283 -7.09 10.54 -6.54
N LEU A 284 -7.32 10.10 -5.30
CA LEU A 284 -8.67 9.99 -4.74
C LEU A 284 -9.37 11.35 -4.65
N LEU A 285 -8.64 12.41 -4.28
CA LEU A 285 -9.17 13.78 -4.19
C LEU A 285 -9.52 14.34 -5.58
N ALA A 286 -8.72 14.03 -6.58
CA ALA A 286 -8.94 14.46 -7.95
C ALA A 286 -10.24 13.89 -8.53
N ASP A 287 -10.57 12.63 -8.20
CA ASP A 287 -11.67 11.87 -8.80
C ASP A 287 -12.89 11.72 -7.88
N GLY A 288 -12.96 12.47 -6.77
CA GLY A 288 -14.12 12.48 -5.86
C GLY A 288 -14.30 11.21 -5.02
N LEU A 289 -13.23 10.44 -4.84
CA LEU A 289 -13.20 9.22 -4.01
C LEU A 289 -12.47 9.45 -2.67
N PHE A 290 -12.17 10.71 -2.33
CA PHE A 290 -11.35 11.04 -1.18
C PHE A 290 -12.09 10.86 0.15
N ASN A 291 -11.46 10.08 1.03
CA ASN A 291 -11.81 9.97 2.43
C ASN A 291 -10.61 10.48 3.27
N PRO A 292 -10.80 11.32 4.30
CA PRO A 292 -9.71 11.81 5.14
C PRO A 292 -8.82 10.72 5.75
N LEU A 293 -9.35 9.52 6.00
CA LEU A 293 -8.57 8.38 6.48
C LEU A 293 -7.48 7.94 5.48
N SER A 294 -7.65 8.23 4.18
CA SER A 294 -6.63 7.94 3.17
C SER A 294 -5.32 8.72 3.38
N ILE A 295 -5.35 9.86 4.08
CA ILE A 295 -4.15 10.64 4.44
C ILE A 295 -3.34 9.97 5.56
N VAL A 296 -3.99 9.19 6.44
CA VAL A 296 -3.29 8.45 7.49
C VAL A 296 -2.22 7.53 6.88
N GLY A 297 -2.50 6.98 5.69
CA GLY A 297 -1.59 6.10 4.99
C GLY A 297 -0.21 6.69 4.70
N PRO A 298 -0.08 7.73 3.85
CA PRO A 298 1.21 8.35 3.57
C PRO A 298 1.84 9.03 4.80
N LEU A 299 1.07 9.51 5.77
CA LEU A 299 1.63 10.06 7.01
C LEU A 299 2.28 8.96 7.86
N ALA A 300 1.62 7.80 8.01
CA ALA A 300 2.18 6.64 8.69
C ALA A 300 3.42 6.12 7.96
N ASN A 301 3.39 6.07 6.62
CA ASN A 301 4.54 5.69 5.80
C ASN A 301 5.72 6.64 6.01
N TYR A 302 5.48 7.95 5.93
CA TYR A 302 6.50 8.98 6.16
C TYR A 302 7.08 8.87 7.57
N ALA A 303 6.24 8.70 8.60
CA ALA A 303 6.70 8.54 9.98
C ALA A 303 7.56 7.29 10.16
N PHE A 304 7.15 6.16 9.56
CA PHE A 304 7.92 4.92 9.61
C PHE A 304 9.30 5.07 8.94
N LEU A 305 9.33 5.66 7.74
CA LEU A 305 10.57 5.91 7.02
C LEU A 305 11.49 6.89 7.75
N ARG A 306 10.95 7.90 8.43
CA ARG A 306 11.76 8.97 9.03
C ARG A 306 12.25 8.68 10.45
N PHE A 307 11.50 7.89 11.21
CA PHE A 307 11.72 7.77 12.66
C PHE A 307 11.95 6.35 13.17
N ILE A 308 11.54 5.32 12.41
CA ILE A 308 11.54 3.94 12.90
C ILE A 308 12.54 3.09 12.14
N GLY A 309 12.23 2.69 10.89
CA GLY A 309 13.00 1.68 10.16
C GLY A 309 13.74 2.18 8.92
N GLY A 310 13.48 3.43 8.49
CA GLY A 310 14.02 3.97 7.25
C GLY A 310 15.37 4.68 7.42
N ASP A 311 15.38 6.00 7.24
CA ASP A 311 16.60 6.81 7.12
C ASP A 311 17.48 6.74 8.37
N LYS A 312 16.87 6.86 9.55
CA LYS A 312 17.56 6.85 10.83
C LYS A 312 18.29 5.52 11.08
N GLN A 313 17.59 4.39 11.00
CA GLN A 313 18.19 3.07 11.25
C GLN A 313 19.32 2.78 10.24
N ASN A 314 19.12 3.14 8.96
CA ASN A 314 20.14 2.94 7.95
C ASN A 314 21.37 3.82 8.17
N GLU A 315 21.20 5.11 8.49
CA GLU A 315 22.34 5.99 8.76
C GLU A 315 23.07 5.61 10.04
N GLU A 316 22.37 5.19 11.11
CA GLU A 316 22.98 4.69 12.34
C GLU A 316 23.82 3.43 12.07
N SER A 317 23.27 2.44 11.35
CA SER A 317 24.01 1.24 10.95
C SER A 317 25.20 1.53 10.02
N GLN A 318 25.07 2.52 9.13
CA GLN A 318 26.17 2.94 8.26
C GLN A 318 27.28 3.63 9.06
N GLU A 319 26.93 4.52 9.97
CA GLU A 319 27.86 5.24 10.81
C GLU A 319 28.70 4.31 11.68
N GLN A 320 28.05 3.36 12.37
CA GLN A 320 28.76 2.39 13.22
C GLN A 320 29.79 1.57 12.43
N ARG A 321 29.41 1.12 11.23
CA ARG A 321 30.31 0.35 10.35
C ARG A 321 31.41 1.22 9.75
N TYR A 322 31.09 2.40 9.23
CA TYR A 322 32.07 3.23 8.54
C TYR A 322 33.11 3.82 9.50
N LYS A 323 32.75 4.09 10.76
CA LYS A 323 33.70 4.54 11.79
C LYS A 323 34.84 3.53 11.99
N THR A 324 34.51 2.24 11.98
CA THR A 324 35.45 1.15 12.26
C THR A 324 36.10 0.62 10.98
N ASP A 325 35.29 0.33 9.96
CA ASP A 325 35.71 -0.48 8.81
C ASP A 325 36.07 0.36 7.57
N ALA A 326 35.61 1.62 7.50
CA ALA A 326 35.80 2.46 6.30
C ALA A 326 35.87 3.97 6.62
N PRO A 327 36.98 4.46 7.24
CA PRO A 327 37.11 5.85 7.66
C PRO A 327 36.89 6.88 6.54
N LYS A 328 37.29 6.55 5.30
CA LYS A 328 37.04 7.39 4.13
C LYS A 328 35.54 7.58 3.85
N LYS A 329 34.74 6.51 3.93
CA LYS A 329 33.28 6.59 3.78
C LYS A 329 32.65 7.37 4.92
N TYR A 330 33.20 7.24 6.13
CA TYR A 330 32.72 8.01 7.28
C TYR A 330 32.92 9.51 7.08
N ALA A 331 34.11 9.94 6.66
CA ALA A 331 34.37 11.35 6.33
C ALA A 331 33.44 11.87 5.22
N GLN A 332 33.20 11.08 4.18
CA GLN A 332 32.25 11.44 3.11
C GLN A 332 30.80 11.53 3.63
N LEU A 333 30.41 10.67 4.57
CA LEU A 333 29.07 10.69 5.16
C LEU A 333 28.86 11.97 5.97
N GLU A 334 29.84 12.35 6.80
CA GLU A 334 29.83 13.60 7.57
C GLU A 334 29.75 14.84 6.66
N GLU A 335 30.60 14.88 5.62
CA GLU A 335 30.56 15.96 4.61
C GLU A 335 29.18 16.03 3.93
N TRP A 336 28.63 14.88 3.54
CA TRP A 336 27.33 14.83 2.87
C TRP A 336 26.20 15.24 3.81
N ARG A 337 26.32 14.91 5.11
CA ARG A 337 25.35 15.29 6.13
C ARG A 337 25.25 16.80 6.32
N ALA A 338 26.39 17.48 6.28
CA ALA A 338 26.45 18.94 6.40
C ALA A 338 25.82 19.67 5.20
N ASN A 339 25.84 19.06 4.01
CA ASN A 339 25.49 19.75 2.76
C ASN A 339 24.12 19.34 2.17
N LYS A 340 23.60 18.16 2.49
CA LYS A 340 22.38 17.61 1.88
C LYS A 340 21.44 17.09 2.95
N ASN A 341 20.16 17.41 2.84
CA ASN A 341 19.12 16.85 3.72
C ASN A 341 18.92 15.35 3.46
N SER A 342 18.53 14.59 4.48
CA SER A 342 18.28 13.15 4.35
C SER A 342 17.11 12.83 3.42
N PHE A 343 16.07 13.68 3.43
CA PHE A 343 14.76 13.35 2.90
C PHE A 343 14.19 14.42 1.96
N TRP A 344 14.20 15.70 2.35
CA TRP A 344 13.56 16.77 1.59
C TRP A 344 14.59 17.58 0.80
N PRO A 345 14.41 17.76 -0.52
CA PRO A 345 15.34 18.53 -1.33
C PRO A 345 15.38 19.98 -0.89
N SER A 346 16.57 20.60 -0.97
CA SER A 346 16.68 22.05 -0.80
C SER A 346 16.10 22.77 -2.02
N LEU A 347 15.76 24.07 -1.88
CA LEU A 347 15.27 24.87 -3.02
C LEU A 347 16.27 24.92 -4.19
N ARG A 348 17.56 24.71 -3.93
CA ARG A 348 18.59 24.67 -4.97
C ARG A 348 18.47 23.42 -5.86
N GLU A 349 17.83 22.36 -5.39
CA GLU A 349 17.66 21.13 -6.17
C GLU A 349 16.59 21.25 -7.25
N VAL A 350 15.82 22.35 -7.30
CA VAL A 350 14.85 22.59 -8.37
C VAL A 350 15.53 22.69 -9.73
N SER A 351 16.77 23.22 -9.78
CA SER A 351 17.59 23.28 -11.00
C SER A 351 18.49 22.05 -11.20
N ASN A 352 18.41 21.04 -10.32
CA ASN A 352 19.19 19.81 -10.48
C ASN A 352 18.70 19.04 -11.72
N PRO A 353 19.60 18.62 -12.64
CA PRO A 353 19.21 17.89 -13.85
C PRO A 353 18.38 16.63 -13.57
N TRP A 354 18.66 15.93 -12.46
CA TRP A 354 17.90 14.74 -12.08
C TRP A 354 16.51 15.08 -11.54
N SER A 355 16.36 16.20 -10.84
CA SER A 355 15.02 16.70 -10.46
C SER A 355 14.18 17.02 -11.70
N LEU A 356 14.77 17.71 -12.68
CA LEU A 356 14.09 18.03 -13.94
C LEU A 356 13.75 16.77 -14.75
N ALA A 357 14.67 15.80 -14.79
CA ALA A 357 14.41 14.51 -15.44
C ALA A 357 13.24 13.76 -14.79
N LEU A 358 13.15 13.75 -13.45
CA LEU A 358 12.04 13.14 -12.73
C LEU A 358 10.70 13.84 -13.00
N VAL A 359 10.69 15.18 -13.09
CA VAL A 359 9.50 15.93 -13.52
C VAL A 359 9.09 15.56 -14.95
N GLY A 360 10.05 15.44 -15.86
CA GLY A 360 9.81 14.98 -17.22
C GLY A 360 9.23 13.56 -17.29
N ILE A 361 9.77 12.63 -16.50
CA ILE A 361 9.23 11.27 -16.35
C ILE A 361 7.78 11.31 -15.83
N GLY A 362 7.51 12.15 -14.83
CA GLY A 362 6.17 12.41 -14.33
C GLY A 362 5.20 12.83 -15.44
N ALA A 363 5.59 13.81 -16.25
CA ALA A 363 4.79 14.31 -17.37
C ALA A 363 4.53 13.22 -18.44
N VAL A 364 5.55 12.41 -18.77
CA VAL A 364 5.37 11.26 -19.68
C VAL A 364 4.39 10.24 -19.10
N GLY A 365 4.46 9.98 -17.79
CA GLY A 365 3.51 9.12 -17.08
C GLY A 365 2.06 9.59 -17.21
N VAL A 366 1.82 10.89 -17.07
CA VAL A 366 0.49 11.50 -17.27
C VAL A 366 0.00 11.33 -18.70
N LEU A 367 0.86 11.57 -19.69
CA LEU A 367 0.48 11.41 -21.11
C LEU A 367 0.18 9.94 -21.44
N ALA A 368 0.96 9.00 -20.90
CA ALA A 368 0.77 7.58 -21.09
C ALA A 368 -0.56 7.09 -20.47
N GLU A 369 -0.87 7.49 -19.24
CA GLU A 369 -2.15 7.18 -18.59
C GLU A 369 -3.34 7.70 -19.40
N ARG A 370 -3.29 8.97 -19.83
CA ARG A 370 -4.36 9.57 -20.63
C ARG A 370 -4.54 8.87 -21.97
N GLY A 371 -3.43 8.49 -22.62
CA GLY A 371 -3.45 7.72 -23.86
C GLY A 371 -4.09 6.36 -23.67
N LEU A 372 -3.70 5.63 -22.62
CA LEU A 372 -4.27 4.32 -22.28
C LEU A 372 -5.76 4.43 -21.96
N LYS A 373 -6.17 5.41 -21.16
CA LYS A 373 -7.58 5.65 -20.82
C LYS A 373 -8.44 5.88 -22.07
N ARG A 374 -7.92 6.66 -23.04
CA ARG A 374 -8.61 6.92 -24.33
C ARG A 374 -8.68 5.69 -25.22
N TYR A 375 -7.67 4.83 -25.19
CA TYR A 375 -7.65 3.59 -25.98
C TYR A 375 -8.63 2.54 -25.45
N LEU A 376 -8.88 2.53 -24.14
CA LEU A 376 -9.76 1.57 -23.47
C LEU A 376 -11.22 2.05 -23.32
N ALA A 377 -11.50 3.32 -23.62
CA ALA A 377 -12.84 3.91 -23.63
C ALA A 377 -13.49 3.76 -25.00
#